data_AF-A0A644WRW4-F1
#
_entry.id   AF-A0A644WRW4-F1
#
_cell.length_a   1.000
_cell.length_b   1.000
_cell.length_c   1.000
_cell.angle_alpha   90.00
_cell.angle_beta   90.00
_cell.angle_gamma   90.00
#
_symmetry.space_group_name_H-M   'P 1'
#
loop_
_entity.id
_entity.type
_entity.pdbx_description
1 polymer ?
#
loop_
_entity_poly.entity_id
_entity_poly.type
_entity_poly.pdbx_seq_one_letter_code
_entity_poly.pdbx_strand_id
1 'polypeptide(L)'
;MKIYLILAVIVFCSACNNKESDNGNSKHINTLKAFDYFHFGNTLSQTIKIRNFDTTTLRGKADKLLFDLKDNDDYSYVIINGTDTLIDMNGDGQADLLIEYYGASGTGLKNGAEIIFFNTSTKRFMPENPIALSNPTFYFTTNTVVSYYIGNGGGYANKFKWNGYMLDTLEHIDIDIQSSSGNFLMTSVIHDYTTGNVSTVTSNKVRLPAEYKYFDYKPIVRIE
;
A
#
# COMPACT_ATOMS: atom_id res chain seq x y z
N MET A 1 5.01 5.04 -45.89
CA MET A 1 5.68 3.79 -45.47
C MET A 1 7.06 4.17 -44.94
N LYS A 2 7.22 4.31 -43.63
CA LYS A 2 8.51 4.63 -42.98
C LYS A 2 8.99 3.37 -42.26
N ILE A 3 10.19 2.94 -42.61
CA ILE A 3 10.85 1.73 -42.14
C ILE A 3 11.43 2.01 -40.74
N TYR A 4 11.10 1.17 -39.76
CA TYR A 4 11.76 1.16 -38.45
C TYR A 4 13.04 0.34 -38.57
N LEU A 5 14.19 0.97 -38.31
CA LEU A 5 15.47 0.27 -38.18
C LEU A 5 15.65 -0.09 -36.70
N ILE A 6 15.51 -1.37 -36.39
CA ILE A 6 15.95 -1.96 -35.13
C ILE A 6 17.48 -2.00 -35.19
N LEU A 7 18.17 -1.32 -34.27
CA LEU A 7 19.59 -1.54 -34.03
C LEU A 7 19.79 -2.20 -32.67
N ALA A 8 20.12 -3.49 -32.70
CA ALA A 8 20.83 -4.15 -31.62
C ALA A 8 22.26 -3.63 -31.58
N VAL A 9 22.76 -3.27 -30.40
CA VAL A 9 24.19 -2.99 -30.21
C VAL A 9 24.73 -3.89 -29.11
N ILE A 10 25.48 -4.89 -29.57
CA ILE A 10 26.43 -5.70 -28.81
C ILE A 10 27.71 -4.87 -28.70
N VAL A 11 28.29 -4.69 -27.51
CA VAL A 11 29.75 -4.50 -27.40
C VAL A 11 30.34 -5.14 -26.14
N PHE A 12 31.30 -5.99 -26.44
CA PHE A 12 32.44 -6.58 -25.73
C PHE A 12 32.97 -5.90 -24.45
N CYS A 13 33.30 -6.76 -23.48
CA CYS A 13 34.23 -6.47 -22.38
C CYS A 13 35.66 -6.83 -22.83
N SER A 14 36.58 -5.87 -22.81
CA SER A 14 38.03 -6.13 -22.88
C SER A 14 38.70 -5.57 -21.62
N ALA A 15 39.52 -6.41 -20.99
CA ALA A 15 40.18 -6.23 -19.71
C ALA A 15 41.26 -5.14 -19.69
N CYS A 16 41.62 -4.63 -18.50
CA CYS A 16 42.94 -4.89 -17.90
C CYS A 16 43.14 -4.22 -16.53
N ASN A 17 43.84 -4.98 -15.67
CA ASN A 17 44.43 -4.60 -14.39
C ASN A 17 45.28 -3.33 -14.45
N ASN A 18 45.34 -2.59 -13.35
CA ASN A 18 46.61 -2.21 -12.74
C ASN A 18 46.44 -2.06 -11.21
N LYS A 19 47.33 -2.74 -10.48
CA LYS A 19 47.62 -2.47 -9.07
C LYS A 19 48.50 -1.24 -9.00
N GLU A 20 48.20 -0.32 -8.09
CA GLU A 20 49.23 0.38 -7.31
C GLU A 20 48.62 0.92 -6.01
N SER A 21 49.41 0.80 -4.95
CA SER A 21 49.13 1.18 -3.57
C SER A 21 49.17 2.69 -3.37
N ASP A 22 48.32 3.24 -2.50
CA ASP A 22 48.81 4.22 -1.53
C ASP A 22 47.89 4.41 -0.31
N ASN A 23 48.54 4.65 0.83
CA ASN A 23 47.97 4.88 2.15
C ASN A 23 47.14 6.18 2.21
N GLY A 24 45.98 6.14 2.88
CA GLY A 24 45.35 7.35 3.41
C GLY A 24 43.83 7.36 3.37
N ASN A 25 43.21 6.94 4.48
CA ASN A 25 41.94 7.47 5.00
C ASN A 25 40.79 7.66 3.99
N SER A 26 40.20 6.56 3.47
CA SER A 26 38.97 6.67 2.68
C SER A 26 37.73 6.74 3.57
N LYS A 27 37.15 7.93 3.69
CA LYS A 27 35.70 8.04 3.87
C LYS A 27 35.07 7.40 2.64
N HIS A 28 34.40 6.26 2.81
CA HIS A 28 33.56 5.65 1.78
C HIS A 28 32.35 6.57 1.53
N ILE A 29 32.55 7.58 0.68
CA ILE A 29 31.48 8.30 0.01
C ILE A 29 31.07 7.38 -1.14
N ASN A 30 29.90 6.76 -1.03
CA ASN A 30 29.29 6.05 -2.14
C ASN A 30 28.90 7.08 -3.21
N THR A 31 29.83 7.42 -4.10
CA THR A 31 29.54 8.11 -5.36
C THR A 31 28.74 7.16 -6.25
N LEU A 32 27.42 7.31 -6.27
CA LEU A 32 26.59 6.80 -7.35
C LEU A 32 27.03 7.49 -8.64
N LYS A 33 27.66 6.73 -9.54
CA LYS A 33 27.96 7.18 -10.89
C LYS A 33 26.63 7.35 -11.62
N ALA A 34 26.26 8.60 -11.90
CA ALA A 34 25.22 8.91 -12.88
C ALA A 34 25.68 8.38 -14.24
N PHE A 35 24.87 7.55 -14.87
CA PHE A 35 25.07 7.19 -16.28
C PHE A 35 24.54 8.35 -17.13
N ASP A 36 25.45 9.13 -17.71
CA ASP A 36 25.13 10.17 -18.68
C ASP A 36 24.66 9.52 -20.00
N TYR A 37 23.40 9.74 -20.35
CA TYR A 37 22.87 9.50 -21.69
C TYR A 37 22.89 10.84 -22.45
N PHE A 38 23.94 11.11 -23.22
CA PHE A 38 23.95 12.24 -24.16
C PHE A 38 23.49 11.78 -25.53
N HIS A 39 22.26 12.13 -25.91
CA HIS A 39 21.84 12.27 -27.31
C HIS A 39 21.56 13.75 -27.55
N PHE A 40 22.38 14.40 -28.39
CA PHE A 40 22.13 15.76 -28.84
C PHE A 40 20.97 15.75 -29.85
N GLY A 41 19.81 16.26 -29.41
CA GLY A 41 18.66 16.50 -30.26
C GLY A 41 17.57 17.26 -29.51
N ASN A 42 17.55 18.59 -29.67
CA ASN A 42 16.53 19.55 -29.20
C ASN A 42 16.08 19.41 -27.73
N THR A 43 16.85 20.03 -26.83
CA THR A 43 16.63 20.08 -25.38
C THR A 43 15.43 20.95 -25.00
N LEU A 44 14.27 20.33 -24.76
CA LEU A 44 13.42 20.77 -23.65
C LEU A 44 14.23 20.51 -22.38
N SER A 45 14.64 21.56 -21.67
CA SER A 45 15.31 21.44 -20.37
C SER A 45 14.34 20.81 -19.38
N GLN A 46 14.33 19.48 -19.29
CA GLN A 46 13.72 18.80 -18.16
C GLN A 46 14.61 19.10 -16.95
N THR A 47 14.12 19.99 -16.09
CA THR A 47 14.75 20.23 -14.79
C THR A 47 14.65 18.93 -14.00
N ILE A 48 15.73 18.17 -13.90
CA ILE A 48 15.82 17.02 -13.00
C ILE A 48 15.68 17.59 -11.58
N LYS A 49 14.49 17.48 -10.99
CA LYS A 49 14.31 17.72 -9.56
C LYS A 49 14.98 16.57 -8.82
N ILE A 50 16.26 16.72 -8.49
CA ILE A 50 16.93 15.81 -7.56
C ILE A 50 16.28 16.04 -6.20
N ARG A 51 15.35 15.16 -5.84
CA ARG A 51 14.73 15.17 -4.51
C ARG A 51 15.68 14.45 -3.56
N ASN A 52 16.25 15.20 -2.62
CA ASN A 52 17.08 14.65 -1.56
C ASN A 52 16.19 14.16 -0.42
N PHE A 53 16.30 12.88 -0.09
CA PHE A 53 15.60 12.26 1.05
C PHE A 53 16.61 11.97 2.15
N ASP A 54 16.29 12.35 3.40
CA ASP A 54 17.10 11.98 4.56
C ASP A 54 16.76 10.56 5.02
N THR A 55 17.36 9.57 4.35
CA THR A 55 17.16 8.15 4.63
C THR A 55 17.80 7.68 5.94
N THR A 56 18.41 8.58 6.73
CA THR A 56 18.85 8.27 8.09
C THR A 56 17.67 8.24 9.07
N THR A 57 16.59 8.94 8.75
CA THR A 57 15.35 8.96 9.53
C THR A 57 14.32 7.95 8.99
N LEU A 58 13.42 7.48 9.86
CA LEU A 58 12.29 6.66 9.42
C LEU A 58 11.41 7.40 8.40
N ARG A 59 11.15 8.69 8.65
CA ARG A 59 10.37 9.54 7.76
C ARG A 59 10.98 9.67 6.38
N GLY A 60 12.27 9.96 6.27
CA GLY A 60 12.91 10.07 4.96
C GLY A 60 13.05 8.74 4.23
N LYS A 61 13.14 7.60 4.94
CA LYS A 61 12.98 6.27 4.32
C LYS A 61 11.58 6.07 3.74
N ALA A 62 10.54 6.48 4.47
CA ALA A 62 9.16 6.38 4.03
C ALA A 62 8.89 7.29 2.83
N ASP A 63 9.36 8.54 2.88
CA ASP A 63 9.22 9.51 1.79
C ASP A 63 9.93 9.02 0.52
N LYS A 64 11.13 8.41 0.65
CA LYS A 64 11.84 7.79 -0.48
C LYS A 64 11.05 6.62 -1.06
N LEU A 65 10.51 5.74 -0.21
CA LEU A 65 9.69 4.61 -0.66
C LEU A 65 8.43 5.10 -1.36
N LEU A 66 7.67 6.03 -0.77
CA LEU A 66 6.47 6.61 -1.37
C LEU A 66 6.75 7.23 -2.74
N PHE A 67 7.89 7.91 -2.88
CA PHE A 67 8.33 8.42 -4.18
C PHE A 67 8.57 7.30 -5.18
N ASP A 68 9.31 6.26 -4.80
CA ASP A 68 9.59 5.12 -5.67
C ASP A 68 8.32 4.37 -6.08
N LEU A 69 7.38 4.17 -5.16
CA LEU A 69 6.12 3.52 -5.46
C LEU A 69 5.31 4.35 -6.47
N LYS A 70 5.17 5.67 -6.23
CA LYS A 70 4.31 6.54 -7.03
C LYS A 70 4.90 7.00 -8.37
N ASP A 71 6.22 6.99 -8.52
CA ASP A 71 6.91 7.43 -9.75
C ASP A 71 7.01 6.32 -10.82
N ASN A 72 6.85 5.05 -10.42
CA ASN A 72 7.02 3.91 -11.33
C ASN A 72 5.78 3.56 -12.19
N ASP A 73 4.73 4.38 -12.22
CA ASP A 73 3.43 4.13 -12.92
C ASP A 73 2.72 2.79 -12.60
N ASP A 74 3.34 1.91 -11.80
CA ASP A 74 2.87 0.58 -11.42
C ASP A 74 1.91 0.66 -10.21
N TYR A 75 2.03 1.70 -9.37
CA TYR A 75 1.05 2.02 -8.32
C TYR A 75 -0.11 2.82 -8.91
N SER A 76 -1.08 2.11 -9.47
CA SER A 76 -2.32 2.65 -10.05
C SER A 76 -3.33 3.22 -9.04
N TYR A 77 -2.89 3.68 -7.87
CA TYR A 77 -3.75 4.45 -6.97
C TYR A 77 -3.77 5.91 -7.39
N VAL A 78 -4.90 6.35 -7.95
CA VAL A 78 -5.14 7.79 -8.04
C VAL A 78 -5.32 8.29 -6.63
N ILE A 79 -4.31 8.96 -6.08
CA ILE A 79 -4.31 9.52 -4.73
C ILE A 79 -5.21 10.75 -4.74
N ILE A 80 -6.52 10.49 -4.76
CA ILE A 80 -7.53 11.51 -4.53
C ILE A 80 -7.86 11.41 -3.04
N ASN A 81 -7.30 12.30 -2.23
CA ASN A 81 -7.67 12.53 -0.82
C ASN A 81 -7.24 11.49 0.25
N GLY A 82 -6.17 10.72 0.03
CA GLY A 82 -5.56 9.88 1.10
C GLY A 82 -4.51 10.64 1.91
N THR A 83 -4.30 10.26 3.19
CA THR A 83 -3.23 10.79 4.06
C THR A 83 -2.22 9.69 4.44
N ASP A 84 -1.07 9.67 3.76
CA ASP A 84 0.02 8.75 4.11
C ASP A 84 0.63 9.11 5.47
N THR A 85 0.75 8.12 6.36
CA THR A 85 1.12 8.35 7.77
C THR A 85 2.11 7.30 8.26
N LEU A 86 2.96 7.70 9.20
CA LEU A 86 3.77 6.77 9.99
C LEU A 86 3.08 6.51 11.33
N ILE A 87 2.67 5.28 11.56
CA ILE A 87 1.92 4.87 12.76
C ILE A 87 2.19 3.40 13.07
N ASP A 88 2.26 3.04 14.36
CA ASP A 88 2.39 1.65 14.78
C ASP A 88 1.08 0.91 14.49
N MET A 89 1.10 0.04 13.47
CA MET A 89 -0.11 -0.64 13.00
C MET A 89 -0.42 -1.90 13.78
N ASN A 90 0.61 -2.65 14.19
CA ASN A 90 0.48 -3.99 14.79
C ASN A 90 0.72 -4.02 16.32
N GLY A 91 1.08 -2.90 16.92
CA GLY A 91 1.32 -2.74 18.36
C GLY A 91 2.71 -3.18 18.82
N ASP A 92 3.71 -3.24 17.93
CA ASP A 92 5.07 -3.64 18.28
C ASP A 92 5.96 -2.46 18.77
N GLY A 93 5.39 -1.25 18.82
CA GLY A 93 6.07 -0.03 19.24
C GLY A 93 6.90 0.64 18.13
N GLN A 94 6.89 0.09 16.91
CA GLN A 94 7.55 0.65 15.75
C GLN A 94 6.51 1.20 14.76
N ALA A 95 6.70 2.45 14.34
CA ALA A 95 5.85 3.02 13.32
C ALA A 95 6.09 2.36 11.95
N ASP A 96 4.97 2.01 11.30
CA ASP A 96 4.85 1.47 9.95
C ASP A 96 4.32 2.53 9.00
N LEU A 97 4.40 2.26 7.69
CA LEU A 97 3.85 3.15 6.67
C LEU A 97 2.42 2.72 6.33
N LEU A 98 1.47 3.60 6.65
CA LEU A 98 0.08 3.52 6.19
C LEU A 98 -0.08 4.43 4.97
N ILE A 99 -0.50 3.86 3.85
CA ILE A 99 -0.80 4.56 2.60
C ILE A 99 -2.31 4.52 2.41
N GLU A 100 -2.95 5.69 2.36
CA GLU A 100 -4.38 5.77 2.08
C GLU A 100 -4.60 6.15 0.62
N TYR A 101 -5.61 5.57 0.00
CA TYR A 101 -5.96 5.90 -1.37
C TYR A 101 -7.46 5.77 -1.61
N TYR A 102 -7.93 6.47 -2.64
CA TYR A 102 -9.28 6.31 -3.15
C TYR A 102 -9.23 5.34 -4.34
N GLY A 103 -9.94 4.22 -4.23
CA GLY A 103 -10.07 3.29 -5.35
C GLY A 103 -10.85 3.96 -6.48
N ALA A 104 -10.24 4.11 -7.67
CA ALA A 104 -10.89 4.70 -8.84
C ALA A 104 -11.94 3.75 -9.48
N SER A 105 -12.71 3.04 -8.66
CA SER A 105 -13.72 2.08 -9.07
C SER A 105 -15.09 2.55 -8.62
N GLY A 106 -16.07 2.62 -9.54
CA GLY A 106 -17.48 2.85 -9.24
C GLY A 106 -18.16 1.68 -8.50
N THR A 107 -17.42 0.98 -7.63
CA THR A 107 -17.81 -0.24 -6.92
C THR A 107 -17.60 -0.04 -5.41
N GLY A 108 -17.74 -1.11 -4.62
CA GLY A 108 -17.64 -1.08 -3.15
C GLY A 108 -16.29 -0.66 -2.55
N LEU A 109 -15.29 -0.34 -3.36
CA LEU A 109 -13.97 0.08 -2.93
C LEU A 109 -13.88 1.60 -2.95
N LYS A 110 -14.20 2.25 -1.82
CA LYS A 110 -14.16 3.70 -1.70
C LYS A 110 -12.89 4.18 -1.02
N ASN A 111 -12.56 3.62 0.14
CA ASN A 111 -11.36 3.97 0.89
C ASN A 111 -10.46 2.74 0.98
N GLY A 112 -9.34 2.75 0.28
CA GLY A 112 -8.32 1.73 0.40
C GLY A 112 -7.22 2.15 1.37
N ALA A 113 -6.65 1.17 2.07
CA ALA A 113 -5.42 1.37 2.80
C ALA A 113 -4.43 0.25 2.47
N GLU A 114 -3.17 0.64 2.36
CA GLU A 114 -2.06 -0.29 2.23
C GLU A 114 -1.07 -0.06 3.38
N ILE A 115 -0.66 -1.14 4.02
CA ILE A 115 0.20 -1.11 5.20
C ILE A 115 1.51 -1.80 4.85
N ILE A 116 2.61 -1.05 4.98
CA ILE A 116 3.96 -1.51 4.74
C ILE A 116 4.73 -1.45 6.07
N PHE A 117 5.05 -2.63 6.59
CA PHE A 117 5.73 -2.75 7.87
C PHE A 117 7.19 -2.31 7.83
N PHE A 118 7.66 -1.72 8.93
CA PHE A 118 9.07 -1.43 9.13
C PHE A 118 9.77 -2.54 9.92
N ASN A 119 10.72 -3.23 9.27
CA ASN A 119 11.53 -4.24 9.92
C ASN A 119 12.66 -3.60 10.73
N THR A 120 12.58 -3.69 12.06
CA THR A 120 13.55 -3.10 12.97
C THR A 120 14.93 -3.76 12.95
N SER A 121 15.02 -5.03 12.54
CA SER A 121 16.29 -5.78 12.42
C SER A 121 17.07 -5.35 11.18
N THR A 122 16.39 -5.18 10.05
CA THR A 122 17.02 -4.76 8.78
C THR A 122 17.03 -3.25 8.60
N LYS A 123 16.29 -2.51 9.44
CA LYS A 123 16.09 -1.05 9.39
C LYS A 123 15.48 -0.59 8.06
N ARG A 124 14.57 -1.38 7.50
CA ARG A 124 13.94 -1.15 6.18
C ARG A 124 12.45 -1.45 6.20
N PHE A 125 11.69 -0.73 5.37
CA PHE A 125 10.32 -1.11 5.02
C PHE A 125 10.32 -2.40 4.19
N MET A 126 9.23 -3.17 4.29
CA MET A 126 9.00 -4.44 3.59
C MET A 126 7.88 -4.30 2.54
N PRO A 127 8.08 -3.57 1.43
CA PRO A 127 7.05 -3.34 0.41
C PRO A 127 6.67 -4.59 -0.39
N GLU A 128 7.41 -5.68 -0.26
CA GLU A 128 7.14 -6.95 -0.95
C GLU A 128 5.93 -7.71 -0.42
N ASN A 129 5.48 -7.42 0.80
CA ASN A 129 4.35 -8.07 1.46
C ASN A 129 3.42 -7.05 2.14
N PRO A 130 2.80 -6.12 1.39
CA PRO A 130 1.89 -5.16 1.98
C PRO A 130 0.58 -5.82 2.40
N ILE A 131 -0.08 -5.25 3.41
CA ILE A 131 -1.47 -5.58 3.73
C ILE A 131 -2.38 -4.52 3.12
N ALA A 132 -3.18 -4.94 2.14
CA ALA A 132 -4.18 -4.10 1.50
C ALA A 132 -5.58 -4.39 2.06
N LEU A 133 -6.28 -3.35 2.51
CA LEU A 133 -7.62 -3.46 3.09
C LEU A 133 -8.61 -2.51 2.42
N SER A 134 -9.81 -3.02 2.20
CA SER A 134 -10.94 -2.25 1.66
C SER A 134 -11.79 -1.69 2.79
N ASN A 135 -12.05 -0.38 2.74
CA ASN A 135 -12.81 0.38 3.73
C ASN A 135 -12.46 0.01 5.19
N PRO A 136 -11.18 0.03 5.57
CA PRO A 136 -10.78 -0.44 6.88
C PRO A 136 -11.24 0.50 8.00
N THR A 137 -11.36 -0.03 9.22
CA THR A 137 -11.41 0.76 10.46
C THR A 137 -10.48 0.10 11.47
N PHE A 138 -9.48 0.86 11.92
CA PHE A 138 -8.45 0.39 12.85
C PHE A 138 -8.87 0.67 14.30
N TYR A 139 -8.78 -0.35 15.14
CA TYR A 139 -9.04 -0.28 16.58
C TYR A 139 -7.74 -0.60 17.33
N PHE A 140 -6.87 0.40 17.50
CA PHE A 140 -5.55 0.22 18.11
C PHE A 140 -5.62 -0.28 19.56
N THR A 141 -6.63 0.15 20.34
CA THR A 141 -6.81 -0.30 21.73
C THR A 141 -7.04 -1.80 21.85
N THR A 142 -7.74 -2.40 20.89
CA THR A 142 -8.01 -3.83 20.84
C THR A 142 -7.09 -4.56 19.88
N ASN A 143 -6.15 -3.86 19.22
CA ASN A 143 -5.26 -4.38 18.17
C ASN A 143 -6.02 -5.18 17.09
N THR A 144 -7.18 -4.67 16.67
CA THR A 144 -8.04 -5.29 15.66
C THR A 144 -8.31 -4.32 14.53
N VAL A 145 -8.61 -4.86 13.35
CA VAL A 145 -9.06 -4.09 12.20
C VAL A 145 -10.30 -4.75 11.62
N VAL A 146 -11.29 -3.95 11.24
CA VAL A 146 -12.39 -4.43 10.40
C VAL A 146 -12.19 -3.89 9.00
N SER A 147 -12.57 -4.66 7.99
CA SER A 147 -12.56 -4.24 6.59
C SER A 147 -13.79 -4.81 5.89
N TYR A 148 -14.26 -4.15 4.84
CA TYR A 148 -15.40 -4.66 4.09
C TYR A 148 -15.39 -4.15 2.66
N TYR A 149 -16.04 -4.91 1.79
CA TYR A 149 -16.33 -4.53 0.42
C TYR A 149 -17.78 -4.94 0.12
N ILE A 150 -18.61 -4.01 -0.34
CA ILE A 150 -19.98 -4.31 -0.80
C ILE A 150 -20.15 -3.68 -2.17
N GLY A 151 -20.30 -4.52 -3.19
CA GLY A 151 -20.47 -4.12 -4.59
C GLY A 151 -21.63 -4.86 -5.25
N ASN A 152 -21.70 -4.75 -6.57
CA ASN A 152 -22.76 -5.33 -7.41
C ASN A 152 -23.13 -6.77 -7.01
N GLY A 153 -24.29 -6.95 -6.38
CA GLY A 153 -24.84 -8.26 -6.03
C GLY A 153 -24.30 -8.90 -4.75
N GLY A 154 -23.40 -8.25 -4.01
CA GLY A 154 -22.87 -8.84 -2.78
C GLY A 154 -21.52 -8.29 -2.34
N GLY A 155 -20.82 -9.04 -1.51
CA GLY A 155 -19.51 -8.66 -1.01
C GLY A 155 -19.13 -9.42 0.24
N TYR A 156 -18.29 -8.80 1.06
CA TYR A 156 -17.82 -9.37 2.31
C TYR A 156 -17.56 -8.32 3.38
N ALA A 157 -17.48 -8.77 4.62
CA ALA A 157 -16.87 -8.04 5.72
C ALA A 157 -15.95 -8.97 6.52
N ASN A 158 -14.88 -8.45 7.09
CA ASN A 158 -13.96 -9.20 7.93
C ASN A 158 -13.59 -8.42 9.18
N LYS A 159 -13.45 -9.15 10.28
CA LYS A 159 -12.79 -8.68 11.50
C LYS A 159 -11.50 -9.46 11.68
N PHE A 160 -10.41 -8.74 11.89
CA PHE A 160 -9.10 -9.31 12.06
C PHE A 160 -8.45 -8.87 13.36
N LYS A 161 -7.51 -9.69 13.82
CA LYS A 161 -6.57 -9.40 14.90
C LYS A 161 -5.15 -9.35 14.32
N TRP A 162 -4.38 -8.35 14.74
CA TRP A 162 -2.96 -8.31 14.43
C TRP A 162 -2.20 -9.44 15.13
N ASN A 163 -1.38 -10.16 14.36
CA ASN A 163 -0.48 -11.21 14.80
C ASN A 163 0.91 -10.96 14.18
N GLY A 164 1.65 -10.03 14.76
CA GLY A 164 2.90 -9.53 14.19
C GLY A 164 2.64 -8.84 12.84
N TYR A 165 3.24 -9.35 11.76
CA TYR A 165 3.06 -8.82 10.40
C TYR A 165 1.87 -9.44 9.65
N MET A 166 1.04 -10.24 10.32
CA MET A 166 -0.10 -10.93 9.72
C MET A 166 -1.42 -10.55 10.41
N LEU A 167 -2.52 -10.91 9.76
CA LEU A 167 -3.88 -10.76 10.27
C LEU A 167 -4.50 -12.14 10.48
N ASP A 168 -4.90 -12.44 11.71
CA ASP A 168 -5.76 -13.58 12.01
C ASP A 168 -7.22 -13.16 11.84
N THR A 169 -7.98 -13.92 11.04
CA THR A 169 -9.42 -13.66 10.86
C THR A 169 -10.19 -14.12 12.09
N LEU A 170 -10.85 -13.18 12.75
CA LEU A 170 -11.75 -13.44 13.88
C LEU A 170 -13.18 -13.67 13.42
N GLU A 171 -13.62 -12.95 12.39
CA GLU A 171 -14.96 -13.05 11.82
C GLU A 171 -14.91 -12.82 10.31
N HIS A 172 -15.71 -13.59 9.57
CA HIS A 172 -15.98 -13.35 8.16
C HIS A 172 -17.49 -13.25 7.93
N ILE A 173 -17.92 -12.31 7.10
CA ILE A 173 -19.31 -12.14 6.69
C ILE A 173 -19.38 -12.24 5.18
N ASP A 174 -20.03 -13.28 4.67
CA ASP A 174 -20.41 -13.38 3.26
C ASP A 174 -21.70 -12.60 3.03
N ILE A 175 -21.76 -11.80 1.97
CA ILE A 175 -22.89 -10.93 1.67
C ILE A 175 -23.41 -11.23 0.27
N ASP A 176 -24.68 -11.59 0.18
CA ASP A 176 -25.42 -11.71 -1.07
C ASP A 176 -26.49 -10.61 -1.13
N ILE A 177 -26.60 -9.93 -2.26
CA ILE A 177 -27.59 -8.87 -2.49
C ILE A 177 -28.40 -9.21 -3.73
N GLN A 178 -29.69 -9.42 -3.51
CA GLN A 178 -30.67 -9.64 -4.56
C GLN A 178 -31.56 -8.42 -4.69
N SER A 179 -31.67 -7.91 -5.92
CA SER A 179 -32.55 -6.79 -6.24
C SER A 179 -33.35 -7.10 -7.48
N SER A 180 -34.67 -7.26 -7.35
CA SER A 180 -35.58 -7.46 -8.49
C SER A 180 -36.89 -6.71 -8.29
N SER A 181 -37.35 -6.03 -9.33
CA SER A 181 -38.67 -5.36 -9.39
C SER A 181 -39.01 -4.48 -8.17
N GLY A 182 -38.02 -3.73 -7.65
CA GLY A 182 -38.17 -2.85 -6.48
C GLY A 182 -38.03 -3.53 -5.11
N ASN A 183 -37.87 -4.85 -5.07
CA ASN A 183 -37.55 -5.59 -3.85
C ASN A 183 -36.04 -5.69 -3.71
N PHE A 184 -35.53 -5.34 -2.52
CA PHE A 184 -34.14 -5.47 -2.13
C PHE A 184 -34.05 -6.46 -0.96
N LEU A 185 -33.13 -7.42 -1.07
CA LEU A 185 -32.79 -8.34 0.00
C LEU A 185 -31.28 -8.51 0.06
N MET A 186 -30.71 -8.19 1.22
CA MET A 186 -29.36 -8.54 1.60
C MET A 186 -29.42 -9.73 2.53
N THR A 187 -28.63 -10.75 2.26
CA THR A 187 -28.38 -11.90 3.13
C THR A 187 -26.93 -11.87 3.57
N SER A 188 -26.70 -11.98 4.87
CA SER A 188 -25.38 -12.05 5.49
C SER A 188 -25.21 -13.38 6.18
N VAL A 189 -24.19 -14.14 5.81
CA VAL A 189 -23.76 -15.34 6.53
C VAL A 189 -22.53 -14.96 7.34
N ILE A 190 -22.65 -15.00 8.66
CA ILE A 190 -21.62 -14.55 9.60
C ILE A 190 -20.95 -15.79 10.19
N HIS A 191 -19.65 -15.90 9.96
CA HIS A 191 -18.76 -16.92 10.51
C HIS A 191 -17.94 -16.30 11.64
N ASP A 192 -18.23 -16.67 12.88
CA ASP A 192 -17.42 -16.30 14.05
C ASP A 192 -16.40 -17.41 14.32
N TYR A 193 -15.14 -17.16 14.00
CA TYR A 193 -14.06 -18.13 14.21
C TYR A 193 -13.58 -18.21 15.66
N THR A 194 -13.96 -17.25 16.51
CA THR A 194 -13.63 -17.27 17.94
C THR A 194 -14.53 -18.24 18.71
N THR A 195 -15.78 -18.40 18.27
CA THR A 195 -16.75 -19.32 18.88
C THR A 195 -17.07 -20.54 18.02
N GLY A 196 -16.72 -20.51 16.73
CA GLY A 196 -17.13 -21.52 15.73
C GLY A 196 -18.59 -21.42 15.29
N ASN A 197 -19.28 -20.32 15.63
CA ASN A 197 -20.70 -20.16 15.32
C ASN A 197 -20.89 -19.65 13.89
N VAL A 198 -21.99 -20.08 13.27
CA VAL A 198 -22.45 -19.54 11.99
C VAL A 198 -23.88 -19.04 12.17
N SER A 199 -24.16 -17.83 11.68
CA SER A 199 -25.51 -17.26 11.72
C SER A 199 -25.87 -16.60 10.39
N THR A 200 -27.16 -16.53 10.10
CA THR A 200 -27.68 -15.87 8.89
C THR A 200 -28.61 -14.74 9.28
N VAL A 201 -28.38 -13.56 8.70
CA VAL A 201 -29.20 -12.36 8.89
C VAL A 201 -29.69 -11.88 7.53
N THR A 202 -30.96 -11.52 7.44
CA THR A 202 -31.53 -10.89 6.23
C THR A 202 -31.99 -9.46 6.51
N SER A 203 -31.88 -8.60 5.52
CA SER A 203 -32.23 -7.18 5.63
C SER A 203 -32.74 -6.63 4.30
N ASN A 204 -33.74 -5.76 4.35
CA ASN A 204 -34.21 -5.01 3.18
C ASN A 204 -33.44 -3.70 2.95
N LYS A 205 -32.29 -3.54 3.61
CA LYS A 205 -31.35 -2.42 3.47
C LYS A 205 -29.93 -2.92 3.57
N VAL A 206 -28.97 -2.24 2.93
CA VAL A 206 -27.55 -2.50 3.13
C VAL A 206 -27.20 -2.18 4.59
N ARG A 207 -26.79 -3.19 5.36
CA ARG A 207 -26.45 -3.04 6.78
C ARG A 207 -25.44 -4.09 7.21
N LEU A 208 -24.34 -3.62 7.78
CA LEU A 208 -23.37 -4.45 8.51
C LEU A 208 -23.57 -4.31 10.03
N PRO A 209 -22.98 -5.21 10.85
CA PRO A 209 -22.90 -5.02 12.28
C PRO A 209 -22.30 -3.66 12.64
N ALA A 210 -22.66 -3.16 13.82
CA ALA A 210 -22.34 -1.79 14.21
C ALA A 210 -20.83 -1.53 14.42
N GLU A 211 -19.95 -2.52 14.40
CA GLU A 211 -18.49 -2.32 14.37
C GLU A 211 -17.94 -2.02 12.98
N TYR A 212 -18.67 -2.34 11.92
CA TYR A 212 -18.32 -2.05 10.52
C TYR A 212 -18.89 -0.69 10.10
N LYS A 213 -18.65 0.36 10.90
CA LYS A 213 -19.22 1.70 10.66
C LYS A 213 -18.44 2.45 9.59
N TYR A 214 -18.96 2.44 8.37
CA TYR A 214 -18.45 3.35 7.36
C TYR A 214 -18.96 4.79 7.51
N PHE A 215 -20.21 4.99 7.95
CA PHE A 215 -20.79 6.34 8.08
C PHE A 215 -20.05 7.22 9.10
N ASP A 216 -19.26 6.61 10.00
CA ASP A 216 -18.40 7.29 10.97
C ASP A 216 -16.91 7.31 10.55
N TYR A 217 -16.57 6.89 9.31
CA TYR A 217 -15.20 6.92 8.79
C TYR A 217 -14.73 8.38 8.65
N LYS A 218 -14.07 8.85 9.70
CA LYS A 218 -13.08 9.90 9.61
C LYS A 218 -11.79 9.18 9.19
N PRO A 219 -11.03 9.66 8.17
CA PRO A 219 -9.67 9.17 7.96
C PRO A 219 -8.97 9.14 9.32
N ILE A 220 -8.29 8.04 9.62
CA ILE A 220 -7.75 7.73 10.95
C ILE A 220 -6.45 8.54 11.17
N VAL A 221 -6.55 9.83 10.93
CA VAL A 221 -5.62 10.85 11.41
C VAL A 221 -6.49 11.92 12.05
N ARG A 222 -6.86 11.69 13.32
CA ARG A 222 -7.05 12.84 14.20
C ARG A 222 -5.66 13.43 14.36
N ILE A 223 -5.43 14.54 13.67
CA ILE A 223 -4.37 15.48 14.01
C ILE A 223 -4.57 15.80 15.49
N GLU A 224 -3.67 15.34 16.34
CA GLU A 224 -3.39 16.03 17.59
C GLU A 224 -2.46 17.21 17.30
#